data_AF-A0A1J5MSL6-F1
#
_entry.id   AF-A0A1J5MSL6-F1
#
_cell.length_a   1.000
_cell.length_b   1.000
_cell.length_c   1.000
_cell.angle_alpha   90.00
_cell.angle_beta   90.00
_cell.angle_gamma   90.00
#
_symmetry.space_group_name_H-M   'P 1'
#
loop_
_entity.id
_entity.type
_entity.pdbx_description
1 polymer ?
#
loop_
_entity_poly.entity_id
_entity_poly.type
_entity_poly.pdbx_seq_one_letter_code
_entity_poly.pdbx_strand_id
1 'polypeptide(L)'
;MSFGSMYVGATGVIAHSQGMQVLANNLANVDTIGYKRSNILFGDLMSQQMASGSAKYDSDAMRISQIGMGVGVSAIRGIFTDGPLSSSTESTDLALAGQGFFGISDSSGVMRYTRAGGFRFNNDAYLVNPQGYRLQGFAYDRETDTWGTSVSDIQLPYEDITVDGQTARVVRSEPLATSSVEIVTQLDHSATSQISSENNPFFAMVEAYAANQSNAASPFGDAQPQYSTAIDVYDENGNSHEMTIYFDPVSTTNLSNAVPGYSYWEYVIAMPGESDGSSAYGTSAAGLAAMGVLTFNDRGVLVNQSAYALDPTATSGAGGTSLSSWVPATFSEDGLAQFDYTFASGGGTRTISYDFGISSNNGSWRASGGGTAASVGNNVDLLPEMDDMDRDARVTTSYDKPSSTLYHIQDGYTWGYLNTVSVDEEGVMSGHFSNGQTEEMFKVAVYKFNSPWGLKRDGGTNFMATDASGEAMLGEAGDRGRGTINQNSLEESNVDMAKEFATMIVTQRGYQANTKVITTSDSVLNTLISVKR
;
A
#
# COMPACT_ATOMS: atom_id res chain seq x y z
N MET A 1 41.98 -15.44 59.82
CA MET A 1 41.10 -16.45 59.19
C MET A 1 39.63 -16.02 59.22
N SER A 2 39.06 -15.56 60.35
CA SER A 2 37.62 -15.30 60.47
C SER A 2 37.05 -14.12 59.62
N PHE A 3 37.74 -12.97 59.54
CA PHE A 3 37.22 -11.83 58.76
C PHE A 3 37.18 -12.09 57.24
N GLY A 4 38.13 -12.87 56.72
CA GLY A 4 38.18 -13.23 55.29
C GLY A 4 37.05 -14.18 54.88
N SER A 5 36.72 -15.18 55.72
CA SER A 5 35.60 -16.09 55.45
C SER A 5 34.24 -15.39 55.54
N MET A 6 34.08 -14.45 56.47
CA MET A 6 32.87 -13.64 56.58
C MET A 6 32.70 -12.70 55.38
N TYR A 7 33.78 -12.10 54.89
CA TYR A 7 33.76 -11.25 53.68
C TYR A 7 33.41 -12.03 52.41
N VAL A 8 34.02 -13.22 52.22
CA VAL A 8 33.68 -14.12 51.11
C VAL A 8 32.22 -14.58 51.19
N GLY A 9 31.73 -14.91 52.39
CA GLY A 9 30.32 -15.23 52.61
C GLY A 9 29.39 -14.06 52.28
N ALA A 10 29.72 -12.84 52.72
CA ALA A 10 28.93 -11.64 52.49
C ALA A 10 28.83 -11.26 51.01
N THR A 11 29.94 -11.32 50.27
CA THR A 11 29.96 -11.07 48.83
C THR A 11 29.12 -12.08 48.06
N GLY A 12 29.16 -13.36 48.46
CA GLY A 12 28.29 -14.39 47.91
C GLY A 12 26.80 -14.21 48.21
N VAL A 13 26.44 -13.70 49.41
CA VAL A 13 25.06 -13.34 49.76
C VAL A 13 24.55 -12.22 48.86
N ILE A 14 25.35 -11.16 48.68
CA ILE A 14 24.99 -10.01 47.84
C ILE A 14 24.84 -10.42 46.37
N ALA A 15 25.79 -11.18 45.83
CA ALA A 15 25.76 -11.64 44.44
C ALA A 15 24.52 -12.52 44.16
N HIS A 16 24.21 -13.48 45.04
CA HIS A 16 23.00 -14.29 44.88
C HIS A 16 21.70 -13.51 45.11
N SER A 17 21.70 -12.49 45.98
CA SER A 17 20.54 -11.59 46.14
C SER A 17 20.23 -10.84 44.84
N GLN A 18 21.24 -10.29 44.18
CA GLN A 18 21.09 -9.66 42.86
C GLN A 18 20.66 -10.68 41.80
N GLY A 19 21.20 -11.89 41.83
CA GLY A 19 20.77 -13.00 40.97
C GLY A 19 19.29 -13.33 41.13
N MET A 20 18.80 -13.45 42.36
CA MET A 20 17.38 -13.68 42.63
C MET A 20 16.51 -12.54 42.11
N GLN A 21 16.96 -11.28 42.21
CA GLN A 21 16.22 -10.14 41.68
C GLN A 21 16.07 -10.20 40.16
N VAL A 22 17.13 -10.57 39.43
CA VAL A 22 17.09 -10.73 37.97
C VAL A 22 16.16 -11.87 37.56
N LEU A 23 16.26 -13.04 38.23
CA LEU A 23 15.39 -14.19 37.97
C LEU A 23 13.92 -13.88 38.28
N ALA A 24 13.65 -13.19 39.39
CA ALA A 24 12.31 -12.74 39.74
C ALA A 24 11.75 -11.76 38.70
N ASN A 25 12.58 -10.85 38.17
CA ASN A 25 12.17 -9.95 37.10
C ASN A 25 11.86 -10.69 35.79
N ASN A 26 12.67 -11.69 35.41
CA ASN A 26 12.39 -12.52 34.25
C ASN A 26 11.05 -13.24 34.39
N LEU A 27 10.82 -13.89 35.54
CA LEU A 27 9.59 -14.63 35.81
C LEU A 27 8.35 -13.72 35.83
N ALA A 28 8.47 -12.51 36.37
CA ALA A 28 7.38 -11.54 36.39
C ALA A 28 7.00 -11.00 35.00
N ASN A 29 7.91 -11.09 34.03
CA ASN A 29 7.71 -10.60 32.66
C ASN A 29 7.61 -11.74 31.63
N VAL A 30 7.13 -12.91 32.06
CA VAL A 30 6.94 -14.05 31.14
C VAL A 30 5.80 -13.82 30.15
N ASP A 31 4.75 -13.10 30.55
CA ASP A 31 3.62 -12.78 29.67
C ASP A 31 3.79 -11.43 28.94
N THR A 32 4.90 -10.74 29.19
CA THR A 32 5.16 -9.42 28.60
C THR A 32 5.62 -9.57 27.15
N ILE A 33 4.82 -9.07 26.21
CA ILE A 33 5.11 -9.06 24.77
C ILE A 33 6.45 -8.36 24.50
N GLY A 34 7.30 -9.00 23.69
CA GLY A 34 8.61 -8.51 23.28
C GLY A 34 9.67 -8.48 24.40
N TYR A 35 9.40 -9.09 25.56
CA TYR A 35 10.37 -9.12 26.65
C TYR A 35 11.54 -10.06 26.35
N LYS A 36 12.75 -9.52 26.47
CA LYS A 36 13.99 -10.29 26.40
C LYS A 36 14.51 -10.53 27.80
N ARG A 37 14.73 -11.79 28.18
CA ARG A 37 15.24 -12.16 29.51
C ARG A 37 16.64 -11.60 29.76
N SER A 38 16.96 -11.40 31.03
CA SER A 38 18.29 -10.97 31.45
C SER A 38 19.02 -12.12 32.16
N ASN A 39 20.29 -12.34 31.81
CA ASN A 39 21.14 -13.32 32.46
C ASN A 39 22.19 -12.61 33.32
N ILE A 40 22.47 -13.18 34.50
CA ILE A 40 23.48 -12.69 35.44
C ILE A 40 24.79 -13.46 35.26
N LEU A 41 25.90 -12.75 35.14
CA LEU A 41 27.24 -13.34 35.09
C LEU A 41 27.97 -13.06 36.40
N PHE A 42 28.35 -14.11 37.09
CA PHE A 42 29.19 -14.03 38.27
C PHE A 42 30.67 -13.99 37.87
N GLY A 43 31.46 -13.17 38.56
CA GLY A 43 32.91 -13.11 38.42
C GLY A 43 33.58 -13.24 39.78
N ASP A 44 34.72 -13.92 39.86
CA ASP A 44 35.50 -13.98 41.08
C ASP A 44 36.14 -12.61 41.38
N LEU A 45 36.32 -12.33 42.67
CA LEU A 45 37.06 -11.15 43.11
C LEU A 45 38.55 -11.50 43.20
N MET A 46 39.43 -10.55 42.83
CA MET A 46 40.89 -10.74 42.78
C MET A 46 41.44 -11.52 43.98
N SER A 47 42.29 -12.51 43.73
CA SER A 47 42.90 -13.30 44.80
C SER A 47 43.98 -12.48 45.55
N GLN A 48 44.03 -12.63 46.87
CA GLN A 48 45.16 -12.12 47.67
C GLN A 48 46.28 -13.16 47.65
N GLN A 49 47.42 -12.77 47.10
CA GLN A 49 48.65 -13.55 47.17
C GLN A 49 49.21 -13.50 48.59
N MET A 50 49.25 -14.64 49.27
CA MET A 50 49.78 -14.75 50.63
C MET A 50 51.30 -14.91 50.64
N ALA A 51 52.06 -14.10 49.89
CA ALA A 51 53.51 -13.88 50.06
C ALA A 51 54.08 -13.00 48.93
N SER A 52 54.72 -11.89 49.29
CA SER A 52 55.78 -11.28 48.48
C SER A 52 57.08 -12.02 48.82
N GLY A 53 57.66 -12.74 47.85
CA GLY A 53 59.00 -13.31 47.97
C GLY A 53 59.07 -14.81 48.30
N SER A 54 59.67 -15.55 47.36
CA SER A 54 60.27 -16.89 47.47
C SER A 54 59.34 -18.08 47.67
N ALA A 55 59.26 -18.91 46.63
CA ALA A 55 58.94 -20.33 46.73
C ALA A 55 59.72 -20.94 47.91
N LYS A 56 59.01 -21.38 48.95
CA LYS A 56 59.63 -22.18 50.01
C LYS A 56 59.81 -23.59 49.46
N TYR A 57 61.07 -24.01 49.30
CA TYR A 57 61.43 -25.41 49.16
C TYR A 57 61.31 -26.07 50.53
N ASP A 58 60.17 -26.71 50.76
CA ASP A 58 60.08 -27.79 51.74
C ASP A 58 59.36 -28.94 51.03
N SER A 59 60.08 -30.03 50.76
CA SER A 59 59.63 -31.22 50.01
C SER A 59 59.02 -30.96 48.61
N ASP A 60 59.88 -30.75 47.61
CA ASP A 60 59.67 -30.98 46.15
C ASP A 60 58.36 -30.53 45.45
N ALA A 61 57.55 -29.66 46.07
CA ALA A 61 56.30 -29.15 45.48
C ALA A 61 56.18 -27.63 45.64
N MET A 62 56.11 -26.91 44.51
CA MET A 62 55.77 -25.49 44.49
C MET A 62 54.30 -25.31 44.88
N ARG A 63 54.03 -24.65 46.01
CA ARG A 63 52.66 -24.30 46.43
C ARG A 63 52.38 -22.83 46.15
N ILE A 64 51.48 -22.56 45.21
CA ILE A 64 50.93 -21.22 44.99
C ILE A 64 49.92 -20.95 46.11
N SER A 65 50.23 -20.02 47.01
CA SER A 65 49.34 -19.63 48.11
C SER A 65 48.51 -18.41 47.71
N GLN A 66 47.39 -18.65 47.04
CA GLN A 66 46.40 -17.61 46.70
C GLN A 66 45.08 -17.92 47.39
N ILE A 67 44.48 -16.90 48.02
CA ILE A 67 43.12 -16.97 48.58
C ILE A 67 42.20 -16.08 47.75
N GLY A 68 41.12 -16.64 47.22
CA GLY A 68 40.09 -15.86 46.52
C GLY A 68 39.31 -14.94 47.47
N MET A 69 39.01 -13.71 47.03
CA MET A 69 38.29 -12.72 47.84
C MET A 69 36.76 -12.79 47.73
N GLY A 70 36.23 -13.82 47.08
CA GLY A 70 34.79 -14.08 46.95
C GLY A 70 34.29 -13.89 45.51
N VAL A 71 33.03 -13.51 45.37
CA VAL A 71 32.33 -13.41 44.08
C VAL A 71 31.53 -12.12 44.00
N GLY A 72 31.48 -11.53 42.81
CA GLY A 72 30.64 -10.37 42.50
C GLY A 72 29.82 -10.58 41.24
N VAL A 73 28.91 -9.65 40.95
CA VAL A 73 28.21 -9.62 39.67
C VAL A 73 29.08 -8.87 38.68
N SER A 74 29.51 -9.57 37.63
CA SER A 74 30.33 -9.01 36.56
C SER A 74 29.48 -8.19 35.58
N ALA A 75 28.35 -8.76 35.15
CA ALA A 75 27.43 -8.08 34.24
C ALA A 75 26.03 -8.71 34.30
N ILE A 76 25.02 -7.91 33.96
CA ILE A 76 23.66 -8.36 33.65
C ILE A 76 23.44 -8.10 32.16
N ARG A 77 23.17 -9.15 31.39
CA ARG A 77 23.10 -9.08 29.92
C ARG A 77 21.74 -9.56 29.43
N GLY A 78 21.10 -8.79 28.54
CA GLY A 78 19.84 -9.17 27.91
C GLY A 78 20.05 -10.20 26.81
N ILE A 79 19.38 -11.36 26.86
CA ILE A 79 19.47 -12.41 25.85
C ILE A 79 18.47 -12.09 24.73
N PHE A 80 18.96 -11.74 23.54
CA PHE A 80 18.15 -11.35 22.37
C PHE A 80 17.84 -12.52 21.43
N THR A 81 17.55 -13.70 21.97
CA THR A 81 16.99 -14.80 21.17
C THR A 81 15.51 -14.55 20.92
N ASP A 82 14.99 -15.08 19.82
CA ASP A 82 13.58 -14.93 19.47
C ASP A 82 12.70 -15.72 20.45
N GLY A 83 11.55 -15.16 20.78
CA GLY A 83 10.49 -15.81 21.55
C GLY A 83 9.52 -16.58 20.64
N PRO A 84 8.61 -17.38 21.21
CA PRO A 84 7.50 -17.92 20.44
C PRO A 84 6.59 -16.78 19.94
N LEU A 85 5.91 -17.02 18.82
CA LEU A 85 4.95 -16.07 18.25
C LEU A 85 3.53 -16.49 18.63
N SER A 86 2.75 -15.55 19.17
CA SER A 86 1.32 -15.72 19.40
C SER A 86 0.53 -15.06 18.27
N SER A 87 -0.46 -15.73 17.71
CA SER A 87 -1.34 -15.14 16.70
C SER A 87 -2.31 -14.13 17.32
N SER A 88 -2.56 -13.04 16.60
CA SER A 88 -3.52 -11.98 16.89
C SER A 88 -4.55 -11.86 15.75
N THR A 89 -5.65 -11.16 16.01
CA THR A 89 -6.67 -10.79 15.01
C THR A 89 -6.47 -9.39 14.44
N GLU A 90 -5.58 -8.61 15.05
CA GLU A 90 -5.37 -7.21 14.69
C GLU A 90 -4.25 -7.08 13.66
N SER A 91 -4.56 -6.41 12.55
CA SER A 91 -3.67 -6.28 11.41
C SER A 91 -2.44 -5.42 11.68
N THR A 92 -2.50 -4.61 12.74
CA THR A 92 -1.40 -3.74 13.21
C THR A 92 -0.53 -4.39 14.28
N ASP A 93 -0.80 -5.65 14.65
CA ASP A 93 0.09 -6.44 15.50
C ASP A 93 1.18 -7.09 14.64
N LEU A 94 2.43 -6.67 14.87
CA LEU A 94 3.58 -7.01 14.03
C LEU A 94 4.67 -7.72 14.84
N ALA A 95 5.07 -8.93 14.46
CA ALA A 95 6.20 -9.62 15.07
C ALA A 95 7.42 -9.60 14.14
N LEU A 96 8.62 -9.42 14.69
CA LEU A 96 9.86 -9.58 13.93
C LEU A 96 10.39 -11.00 14.08
N ALA A 97 10.45 -11.74 12.98
CA ALA A 97 11.10 -13.04 12.92
C ALA A 97 12.59 -12.87 12.55
N GLY A 98 13.49 -13.15 13.49
CA GLY A 98 14.94 -13.00 13.29
C GLY A 98 15.51 -11.73 13.94
N GLN A 99 16.64 -11.25 13.41
CA GLN A 99 17.39 -10.14 14.03
C GLN A 99 16.85 -8.77 13.61
N GLY A 100 16.41 -7.94 14.56
CA GLY A 100 16.00 -6.57 14.28
C GLY A 100 15.33 -5.93 15.48
N PHE A 101 14.96 -4.66 15.38
CA PHE A 101 14.14 -3.95 16.34
C PHE A 101 13.26 -2.96 15.58
N PHE A 102 12.04 -2.75 16.05
CA PHE A 102 11.21 -1.64 15.61
C PHE A 102 11.79 -0.33 16.16
N GLY A 103 11.91 0.69 15.31
CA GLY A 103 12.26 2.04 15.74
C GLY A 103 11.01 2.80 16.13
N ILE A 104 11.00 3.36 17.33
CA ILE A 104 9.90 4.18 17.84
C ILE A 104 10.45 5.54 18.29
N SER A 105 9.75 6.61 17.94
CA SER A 105 10.10 7.98 18.30
C SER A 105 9.16 8.52 19.38
N ASP A 106 9.70 9.39 20.24
CA ASP A 106 8.89 10.24 21.11
C ASP A 106 8.39 11.49 20.38
N SER A 107 7.44 12.22 20.96
CA SER A 107 7.05 13.56 20.51
C SER A 107 8.20 14.58 20.53
N SER A 108 9.28 14.26 21.27
CA SER A 108 10.53 15.05 21.31
C SER A 108 11.59 14.59 20.29
N GLY A 109 11.29 13.59 19.46
CA GLY A 109 12.21 13.04 18.45
C GLY A 109 13.30 12.11 19.00
N VAL A 110 13.23 11.71 20.27
CA VAL A 110 14.17 10.75 20.86
C VAL A 110 13.83 9.34 20.39
N MET A 111 14.80 8.69 19.75
CA MET A 111 14.66 7.33 19.22
C MET A 111 14.83 6.27 20.31
N ARG A 112 13.89 5.33 20.34
CA ARG A 112 13.91 4.11 21.15
C ARG A 112 13.68 2.91 20.24
N TYR A 113 14.03 1.74 20.73
CA TYR A 113 13.97 0.50 19.97
C TYR A 113 13.20 -0.54 20.76
N THR A 114 12.32 -1.29 20.11
CA THR A 114 11.52 -2.30 20.79
C THR A 114 11.36 -3.56 19.94
N ARG A 115 11.08 -4.67 20.62
CA ARG A 115 10.63 -5.93 20.01
C ARG A 115 9.12 -6.11 20.14
N ALA A 116 8.46 -5.29 20.96
CA ALA A 116 7.03 -5.39 21.16
C ALA A 116 6.30 -4.84 19.92
N GLY A 117 5.39 -5.66 19.40
CA GLY A 117 4.68 -5.46 18.14
C GLY A 117 3.29 -4.86 18.22
N GLY A 118 2.82 -4.50 19.42
CA GLY A 118 1.44 -4.11 19.65
C GLY A 118 1.18 -2.66 19.31
N PHE A 119 0.99 -2.32 18.03
CA PHE A 119 0.79 -0.94 17.59
C PHE A 119 -0.69 -0.65 17.29
N ARG A 120 -1.17 0.56 17.59
CA ARG A 120 -2.53 1.01 17.30
C ARG A 120 -2.50 2.45 16.77
N PHE A 121 -3.44 2.80 15.90
CA PHE A 121 -3.57 4.18 15.44
C PHE A 121 -4.13 5.06 16.55
N ASN A 122 -3.50 6.21 16.78
CA ASN A 122 -4.05 7.25 17.65
C ASN A 122 -5.03 8.16 16.91
N ASN A 123 -5.60 9.13 17.61
CA ASN A 123 -6.52 10.11 17.01
C ASN A 123 -5.87 10.91 15.87
N ASP A 124 -4.53 11.10 15.91
CA ASP A 124 -3.74 11.80 14.88
C ASP A 124 -3.26 10.89 13.74
N ALA A 125 -3.86 9.69 13.62
CA ALA A 125 -3.54 8.66 12.64
C ALA A 125 -2.06 8.21 12.63
N TYR A 126 -1.31 8.51 13.70
CA TYR A 126 0.00 7.92 13.91
C TYR A 126 -0.15 6.51 14.43
N LEU A 127 0.68 5.61 13.91
CA LEU A 127 0.78 4.26 14.44
C LEU A 127 1.65 4.29 15.70
N VAL A 128 1.02 4.17 16.87
CA VAL A 128 1.68 4.28 18.17
C VAL A 128 1.70 2.97 18.93
N ASN A 129 2.71 2.78 19.77
CA ASN A 129 2.71 1.70 20.75
C ASN A 129 1.82 2.07 21.97
N PRO A 130 1.57 1.15 22.92
CA PRO A 130 0.70 1.42 24.08
C PRO A 130 1.23 2.51 25.03
N GLN A 131 2.48 2.94 24.86
CA GLN A 131 3.12 4.02 25.62
C GLN A 131 3.04 5.37 24.90
N GLY A 132 2.48 5.43 23.69
CA GLY A 132 2.33 6.65 22.89
C GLY A 132 3.53 7.00 22.00
N TYR A 133 4.53 6.12 21.90
CA TYR A 133 5.65 6.30 20.97
C TYR A 133 5.27 5.90 19.55
N ARG A 134 5.72 6.66 18.56
CA ARG A 134 5.30 6.52 17.15
C ARG A 134 6.23 5.59 16.40
N LEU A 135 5.68 4.66 15.65
CA LEU A 135 6.45 3.75 14.81
C LEU A 135 7.06 4.52 13.64
N GLN A 136 8.32 4.18 13.34
CA GLN A 136 9.09 4.77 12.26
C GLN A 136 9.04 3.91 10.99
N GLY A 137 9.00 4.57 9.83
CA GLY A 137 9.01 3.92 8.53
C GLY A 137 9.45 4.83 7.41
N PHE A 138 9.62 4.24 6.23
CA PHE A 138 9.83 4.94 4.98
C PHE A 138 8.47 5.29 4.40
N ALA A 139 8.24 6.56 4.09
CA ALA A 139 7.03 6.99 3.38
C ALA A 139 7.12 6.55 1.92
N TYR A 140 6.00 6.10 1.37
CA TYR A 140 5.85 5.89 -0.06
C TYR A 140 5.40 7.20 -0.71
N ASP A 141 6.14 7.65 -1.73
CA ASP A 141 5.76 8.81 -2.51
C ASP A 141 4.93 8.37 -3.72
N ARG A 142 3.65 8.74 -3.70
CA ARG A 142 2.65 8.38 -4.71
C ARG A 142 2.92 9.03 -6.07
N GLU A 143 3.56 10.20 -6.12
CA GLU A 143 3.78 10.93 -7.38
C GLU A 143 4.96 10.35 -8.18
N THR A 144 5.95 9.79 -7.49
CA THR A 144 7.18 9.29 -8.11
C THR A 144 7.29 7.76 -8.15
N ASP A 145 6.33 7.05 -7.56
CA ASP A 145 6.34 5.58 -7.40
C ASP A 145 7.65 5.09 -6.75
N THR A 146 8.13 5.83 -5.74
CA THR A 146 9.37 5.49 -5.04
C THR A 146 9.26 5.55 -3.53
N TRP A 147 10.05 4.69 -2.88
CA TRP A 147 10.24 4.71 -1.44
C TRP A 147 11.13 5.88 -1.03
N GLY A 148 10.66 6.67 -0.07
CA GLY A 148 11.46 7.70 0.58
C GLY A 148 12.71 7.08 1.21
N THR A 149 13.86 7.72 1.03
CA THR A 149 15.15 7.25 1.58
C THR A 149 15.36 7.63 3.04
N SER A 150 14.54 8.54 3.56
CA SER A 150 14.55 9.01 4.94
C SER A 150 13.40 8.40 5.74
N VAL A 151 13.66 8.15 7.02
CA VAL A 151 12.66 7.61 7.94
C VAL A 151 11.83 8.75 8.53
N SER A 152 10.53 8.50 8.64
CA SER A 152 9.54 9.41 9.21
C SER A 152 8.55 8.65 10.09
N ASP A 153 7.76 9.38 10.89
CA ASP A 153 6.66 8.80 11.65
C ASP A 153 5.63 8.20 10.67
N ILE A 154 5.19 6.95 10.91
CA ILE A 154 4.11 6.34 10.13
C ILE A 154 2.80 7.03 10.51
N GLN A 155 2.28 7.84 9.61
CA GLN A 155 1.03 8.58 9.75
C GLN A 155 0.17 8.38 8.51
N LEU A 156 -1.02 7.84 8.68
CA LEU A 156 -1.94 7.73 7.55
C LEU A 156 -2.39 9.14 7.11
N PRO A 157 -2.39 9.45 5.81
CA PRO A 157 -2.92 10.72 5.32
C PRO A 157 -4.41 10.75 5.65
N TYR A 158 -4.82 11.73 6.44
CA TYR A 158 -6.21 11.87 6.83
C TYR A 158 -6.73 13.24 6.46
N GLU A 159 -8.03 13.30 6.24
CA GLU A 159 -8.76 14.55 6.19
C GLU A 159 -9.86 14.56 7.24
N ASP A 160 -10.04 15.73 7.86
CA ASP A 160 -11.10 15.95 8.84
C ASP A 160 -12.38 16.31 8.07
N ILE A 161 -13.29 15.34 7.93
CA ILE A 161 -14.63 15.59 7.38
C ILE A 161 -15.62 15.84 8.53
N THR A 162 -16.49 16.83 8.37
CA THR A 162 -17.56 17.07 9.34
C THR A 162 -18.82 16.37 8.85
N VAL A 163 -19.21 15.28 9.51
CA VAL A 163 -20.48 14.57 9.26
C VAL A 163 -21.36 14.76 10.49
N ASP A 164 -22.57 15.30 10.32
CA ASP A 164 -23.54 15.53 11.40
C ASP A 164 -23.01 16.34 12.61
N GLY A 165 -22.12 17.31 12.36
CA GLY A 165 -21.54 18.16 13.42
C GLY A 165 -20.49 17.47 14.29
N GLN A 166 -20.09 16.24 13.95
CA GLN A 166 -18.91 15.57 14.51
C GLN A 166 -17.81 15.52 13.44
N THR A 167 -16.62 16.00 13.78
CA THR A 167 -15.43 15.85 12.94
C THR A 167 -15.00 14.39 12.98
N ALA A 168 -15.26 13.65 11.90
CA ALA A 168 -14.76 12.31 11.69
C ALA A 168 -13.50 12.41 10.82
N ARG A 169 -12.40 11.87 11.34
CA ARG A 169 -11.14 11.79 10.62
C ARG A 169 -11.17 10.55 9.74
N VAL A 170 -11.12 10.74 8.42
CA VAL A 170 -11.15 9.64 7.47
C VAL A 170 -9.88 9.63 6.65
N VAL A 171 -9.36 8.43 6.42
CA VAL A 171 -8.33 8.17 5.41
C VAL A 171 -9.08 7.84 4.13
N ARG A 172 -8.91 8.67 3.11
CA ARG A 172 -9.51 8.46 1.80
C ARG A 172 -8.42 8.26 0.76
N SER A 173 -8.67 7.37 -0.19
CA SER A 173 -7.85 7.30 -1.41
C SER A 173 -8.12 8.54 -2.26
N GLU A 174 -7.10 9.00 -2.97
CA GLU A 174 -7.30 10.03 -3.99
C GLU A 174 -8.09 9.42 -5.15
N PRO A 175 -9.06 10.13 -5.74
CA PRO A 175 -9.74 9.66 -6.93
C PRO A 175 -8.78 9.69 -8.13
N LEU A 176 -8.97 8.75 -9.06
CA LEU A 176 -8.29 8.78 -10.35
C LEU A 176 -9.33 9.04 -11.44
N ALA A 177 -9.12 10.10 -12.20
CA ALA A 177 -9.95 10.38 -13.37
C ALA A 177 -9.71 9.32 -14.45
N THR A 178 -10.75 8.90 -15.14
CA THR A 178 -10.65 7.95 -16.25
C THR A 178 -9.83 8.55 -17.39
N SER A 179 -8.80 7.84 -17.86
CA SER A 179 -7.99 8.22 -19.01
C SER A 179 -8.24 7.33 -20.22
N SER A 180 -8.68 6.09 -19.99
CA SER A 180 -8.88 5.07 -21.03
C SER A 180 -10.14 4.25 -20.78
N VAL A 181 -10.85 3.95 -21.86
CA VAL A 181 -12.06 3.12 -21.89
C VAL A 181 -11.92 2.08 -22.99
N GLU A 182 -11.99 0.80 -22.63
CA GLU A 182 -12.01 -0.32 -23.57
C GLU A 182 -13.41 -0.93 -23.60
N ILE A 183 -14.00 -1.04 -24.80
CA ILE A 183 -15.33 -1.58 -24.99
C ILE A 183 -15.33 -2.55 -26.18
N VAL A 184 -15.74 -3.78 -25.90
CA VAL A 184 -15.83 -4.84 -26.89
C VAL A 184 -17.28 -5.26 -27.02
N THR A 185 -17.83 -5.00 -28.21
CA THR A 185 -19.21 -5.37 -28.53
C THR A 185 -19.25 -6.42 -29.63
N GLN A 186 -20.33 -7.18 -29.65
CA GLN A 186 -20.74 -7.98 -30.77
C GLN A 186 -22.00 -7.32 -31.34
N LEU A 187 -21.93 -6.81 -32.56
CA LEU A 187 -23.00 -6.13 -33.27
C LEU A 187 -23.68 -7.10 -34.25
N ASP A 188 -24.96 -6.88 -34.57
CA ASP A 188 -25.73 -7.83 -35.39
C ASP A 188 -25.59 -7.53 -36.88
N HIS A 189 -24.85 -8.37 -37.61
CA HIS A 189 -24.61 -8.18 -39.03
C HIS A 189 -25.88 -8.03 -39.89
N SER A 190 -27.00 -8.63 -39.46
CA SER A 190 -28.26 -8.64 -40.19
C SER A 190 -29.19 -7.47 -39.84
N ALA A 191 -28.80 -6.64 -38.86
CA ALA A 191 -29.61 -5.54 -38.40
C ALA A 191 -29.84 -4.49 -39.49
N THR A 192 -31.06 -3.95 -39.51
CA THR A 192 -31.45 -2.87 -40.41
C THR A 192 -31.32 -1.52 -39.72
N SER A 193 -30.84 -0.52 -40.45
CA SER A 193 -30.74 0.87 -40.01
C SER A 193 -32.09 1.37 -39.49
N GLN A 194 -32.10 1.90 -38.25
CA GLN A 194 -33.29 2.53 -37.67
C GLN A 194 -33.31 4.03 -37.94
N ILE A 195 -32.11 4.63 -38.05
CA ILE A 195 -31.93 6.06 -38.30
C ILE A 195 -31.13 6.21 -39.60
N SER A 196 -31.71 6.89 -40.59
CA SER A 196 -31.05 7.07 -41.89
C SER A 196 -31.26 8.48 -42.45
N SER A 197 -30.23 8.99 -43.13
CA SER A 197 -30.23 10.28 -43.81
C SER A 197 -29.83 10.08 -45.28
N GLU A 198 -30.49 10.79 -46.19
CA GLU A 198 -30.24 10.69 -47.63
C GLU A 198 -28.93 11.36 -48.05
N ASN A 199 -28.51 12.40 -47.33
CA ASN A 199 -27.31 13.17 -47.63
C ASN A 199 -26.08 12.71 -46.83
N ASN A 200 -26.27 12.32 -45.57
CA ASN A 200 -25.19 11.94 -44.64
C ASN A 200 -25.49 10.59 -43.96
N PRO A 201 -25.40 9.46 -44.69
CA PRO A 201 -25.74 8.15 -44.16
C PRO A 201 -24.85 7.69 -42.99
N PHE A 202 -23.62 8.22 -42.85
CA PHE A 202 -22.67 7.86 -41.78
C PHE A 202 -22.82 8.65 -40.48
N PHE A 203 -23.63 9.71 -40.49
CA PHE A 203 -23.80 10.61 -39.35
C PHE A 203 -25.30 10.93 -39.12
N ALA A 204 -26.18 10.01 -39.52
CA ALA A 204 -27.63 10.20 -39.43
C ALA A 204 -28.09 10.25 -37.97
N MET A 205 -27.44 9.49 -37.09
CA MET A 205 -27.66 9.55 -35.64
C MET A 205 -27.42 10.94 -35.06
N VAL A 206 -26.42 11.67 -35.55
CA VAL A 206 -26.08 13.00 -35.04
C VAL A 206 -27.13 14.02 -35.46
N GLU A 207 -27.62 13.92 -36.70
CA GLU A 207 -28.74 14.72 -37.19
C GLU A 207 -30.02 14.43 -36.39
N ALA A 208 -30.29 13.17 -36.06
CA ALA A 208 -31.42 12.76 -35.22
C ALA A 208 -31.28 13.26 -33.78
N TYR A 209 -30.07 13.20 -33.21
CA TYR A 209 -29.75 13.73 -31.88
C TYR A 209 -30.00 15.24 -31.81
N ALA A 210 -29.52 15.98 -32.83
CA ALA A 210 -29.74 17.42 -32.95
C ALA A 210 -31.22 17.80 -33.10
N ALA A 211 -32.04 16.93 -33.69
CA ALA A 211 -33.46 17.17 -33.93
C ALA A 211 -34.34 17.03 -32.68
N ASN A 212 -33.92 16.25 -31.67
CA ASN A 212 -34.74 15.96 -30.49
C ASN A 212 -34.25 16.65 -29.20
N GLN A 213 -34.32 17.98 -29.23
CA GLN A 213 -33.76 18.94 -28.27
C GLN A 213 -34.37 18.95 -26.85
N SER A 214 -35.52 18.31 -26.61
CA SER A 214 -36.37 18.61 -25.44
C SER A 214 -36.52 17.51 -24.41
N ASN A 215 -35.96 16.32 -24.64
CA ASN A 215 -36.14 15.17 -23.76
C ASN A 215 -34.83 14.42 -23.52
N ALA A 216 -34.12 14.79 -22.43
CA ALA A 216 -32.87 14.14 -22.02
C ALA A 216 -33.02 12.62 -21.80
N ALA A 217 -34.24 12.13 -21.55
CA ALA A 217 -34.53 10.70 -21.38
C ALA A 217 -34.63 9.93 -22.72
N SER A 218 -34.68 10.60 -23.88
CA SER A 218 -34.78 9.95 -25.19
C SER A 218 -34.12 10.83 -26.27
N PRO A 219 -32.78 10.86 -26.32
CA PRO A 219 -32.02 11.78 -27.18
C PRO A 219 -32.30 11.63 -28.68
N PHE A 220 -32.78 10.47 -29.14
CA PHE A 220 -33.07 10.21 -30.57
C PHE A 220 -34.57 10.24 -30.92
N GLY A 221 -35.46 10.49 -29.96
CA GLY A 221 -36.92 10.50 -30.20
C GLY A 221 -37.56 9.13 -30.37
N ASP A 222 -38.50 9.01 -31.32
CA ASP A 222 -39.26 7.79 -31.57
C ASP A 222 -38.44 6.71 -32.31
N ALA A 223 -37.38 7.10 -33.04
CA ALA A 223 -36.45 6.20 -33.69
C ALA A 223 -35.23 6.00 -32.78
N GLN A 224 -35.15 4.85 -32.12
CA GLN A 224 -34.05 4.52 -31.23
C GLN A 224 -32.92 3.82 -32.01
N PRO A 225 -31.64 4.07 -31.66
CA PRO A 225 -30.52 3.32 -32.23
C PRO A 225 -30.68 1.82 -32.01
N GLN A 226 -30.16 1.01 -32.94
CA GLN A 226 -30.26 -0.44 -32.87
C GLN A 226 -29.69 -1.04 -31.58
N TYR A 227 -28.58 -0.50 -31.07
CA TYR A 227 -27.95 -0.98 -29.84
C TYR A 227 -27.34 0.16 -29.02
N SER A 228 -27.32 0.03 -27.70
CA SER A 228 -26.67 0.98 -26.80
C SER A 228 -26.03 0.27 -25.62
N THR A 229 -24.89 0.77 -25.18
CA THR A 229 -24.19 0.32 -23.97
C THR A 229 -23.76 1.53 -23.16
N ALA A 230 -23.86 1.44 -21.83
CA ALA A 230 -23.42 2.49 -20.93
C ALA A 230 -22.19 2.04 -20.13
N ILE A 231 -21.33 2.99 -19.79
CA ILE A 231 -20.18 2.82 -18.90
C ILE A 231 -20.06 4.06 -18.01
N ASP A 232 -19.75 3.85 -16.74
CA ASP A 232 -19.48 4.94 -15.81
C ASP A 232 -18.00 5.36 -15.91
N VAL A 233 -17.76 6.65 -16.11
CA VAL A 233 -16.41 7.25 -16.07
C VAL A 233 -16.30 8.21 -14.89
N TYR A 234 -15.07 8.43 -14.41
CA TYR A 234 -14.80 9.24 -13.23
C TYR A 234 -14.08 10.54 -13.60
N ASP A 235 -14.49 11.64 -12.95
CA ASP A 235 -13.79 12.93 -13.02
C ASP A 235 -12.66 13.06 -11.98
N GLU A 236 -11.90 14.15 -12.03
CA GLU A 236 -10.79 14.45 -11.09
C GLU A 236 -11.24 14.58 -9.63
N ASN A 237 -12.52 14.85 -9.41
CA ASN A 237 -13.10 14.94 -8.08
C ASN A 237 -13.65 13.58 -7.61
N GLY A 238 -13.62 12.56 -8.46
CA GLY A 238 -14.15 11.21 -8.21
C GLY A 238 -15.65 11.09 -8.41
N ASN A 239 -16.35 12.05 -9.02
CA ASN A 239 -17.76 11.88 -9.35
C ASN A 239 -17.89 10.95 -10.56
N SER A 240 -18.90 10.08 -10.51
CA SER A 240 -19.26 9.18 -11.61
C SER A 240 -20.16 9.91 -12.60
N HIS A 241 -19.84 9.77 -13.89
CA HIS A 241 -20.63 10.24 -15.03
C HIS A 241 -20.91 9.05 -15.94
N GLU A 242 -22.18 8.76 -16.17
CA GLU A 242 -22.59 7.71 -17.10
C GLU A 242 -22.39 8.19 -18.55
N MET A 243 -21.63 7.42 -19.33
CA MET A 243 -21.44 7.62 -20.76
C MET A 243 -22.12 6.51 -21.53
N THR A 244 -23.02 6.90 -22.43
CA THR A 244 -23.72 5.95 -23.29
C THR A 244 -23.16 6.00 -24.70
N ILE A 245 -22.79 4.83 -25.22
CA ILE A 245 -22.43 4.63 -26.61
C ILE A 245 -23.60 4.00 -27.32
N TYR A 246 -24.05 4.67 -28.37
CA TYR A 246 -25.13 4.24 -29.23
C TYR A 246 -24.57 3.76 -30.56
N PHE A 247 -25.13 2.68 -31.09
CA PHE A 247 -24.73 2.07 -32.35
C PHE A 247 -25.96 1.89 -33.27
N ASP A 248 -25.82 2.24 -34.54
CA ASP A 248 -26.82 1.97 -35.58
C ASP A 248 -26.12 1.52 -36.88
N PRO A 249 -26.62 0.50 -37.59
CA PRO A 249 -26.04 0.10 -38.86
C PRO A 249 -26.39 1.13 -39.94
N VAL A 250 -25.44 1.43 -40.82
CA VAL A 250 -25.63 2.37 -41.94
C VAL A 250 -26.24 1.65 -43.15
N SER A 251 -27.29 2.22 -43.73
CA SER A 251 -27.88 1.69 -44.97
C SER A 251 -26.92 1.80 -46.15
N THR A 252 -26.62 0.66 -46.78
CA THR A 252 -25.69 0.59 -47.94
C THR A 252 -26.31 1.01 -49.27
N THR A 253 -27.62 1.32 -49.29
CA THR A 253 -28.38 1.57 -50.52
C THR A 253 -27.93 2.83 -51.27
N ASN A 254 -27.47 3.86 -50.56
CA ASN A 254 -27.11 5.17 -51.12
C ASN A 254 -25.60 5.49 -51.01
N LEU A 255 -24.77 4.50 -50.68
CA LEU A 255 -23.34 4.68 -50.49
C LEU A 255 -22.57 4.64 -51.81
N SER A 256 -21.65 5.58 -51.98
CA SER A 256 -20.67 5.62 -53.07
C SER A 256 -19.38 4.93 -52.62
N ASN A 257 -18.76 4.16 -53.53
CA ASN A 257 -17.51 3.41 -53.32
C ASN A 257 -17.55 2.38 -52.16
N ALA A 258 -18.73 1.98 -51.70
CA ALA A 258 -18.85 0.91 -50.72
C ALA A 258 -18.36 -0.42 -51.29
N VAL A 259 -17.43 -1.06 -50.57
CA VAL A 259 -16.97 -2.41 -50.89
C VAL A 259 -18.14 -3.39 -50.71
N PRO A 260 -18.49 -4.19 -51.72
CA PRO A 260 -19.59 -5.16 -51.59
C PRO A 260 -19.34 -6.16 -50.45
N GLY A 261 -20.35 -6.39 -49.62
CA GLY A 261 -20.30 -7.29 -48.46
C GLY A 261 -19.75 -6.66 -47.18
N TYR A 262 -19.27 -5.41 -47.22
CA TYR A 262 -18.85 -4.72 -46.00
C TYR A 262 -20.06 -4.11 -45.30
N SER A 263 -20.04 -4.14 -43.97
CA SER A 263 -21.05 -3.48 -43.13
C SER A 263 -20.43 -2.32 -42.38
N TYR A 264 -21.15 -1.20 -42.31
CA TYR A 264 -20.69 0.02 -41.67
C TYR A 264 -21.63 0.33 -40.51
N TRP A 265 -21.05 0.66 -39.36
CA TRP A 265 -21.78 0.97 -38.15
C TRP A 265 -21.47 2.38 -37.68
N GLU A 266 -22.51 3.20 -37.70
CA GLU A 266 -22.78 4.23 -36.72
C GLU A 266 -22.22 4.08 -35.31
N TYR A 267 -21.42 4.99 -34.77
CA TYR A 267 -21.42 5.15 -33.32
C TYR A 267 -21.42 6.60 -32.87
N VAL A 268 -22.13 6.86 -31.78
CA VAL A 268 -22.16 8.15 -31.10
C VAL A 268 -21.98 7.92 -29.61
N ILE A 269 -21.07 8.69 -29.01
CA ILE A 269 -20.86 8.71 -27.56
C ILE A 269 -21.49 9.98 -27.02
N ALA A 270 -22.44 9.80 -26.11
CA ALA A 270 -23.09 10.90 -25.45
C ALA A 270 -23.21 10.65 -23.93
N MET A 271 -23.07 11.74 -23.19
CA MET A 271 -23.43 11.81 -21.77
C MET A 271 -24.83 12.41 -21.62
N PRO A 272 -25.53 12.15 -20.51
CA PRO A 272 -26.76 12.85 -20.18
C PRO A 272 -26.53 14.37 -20.17
N GLY A 273 -27.45 15.14 -20.78
CA GLY A 273 -27.30 16.60 -20.91
C GLY A 273 -27.23 17.35 -19.57
N GLU A 274 -27.61 16.73 -18.45
CA GLU A 274 -27.47 17.28 -17.10
C GLU A 274 -26.02 17.21 -16.57
N SER A 275 -25.23 16.27 -17.07
CA SER A 275 -23.84 16.04 -16.66
C SER A 275 -22.81 16.78 -17.54
N ASP A 276 -23.28 17.40 -18.63
CA ASP A 276 -22.44 18.18 -19.55
C ASP A 276 -22.11 19.56 -18.97
N GLY A 277 -20.83 19.84 -18.72
CA GLY A 277 -20.35 21.14 -18.24
C GLY A 277 -19.86 22.07 -19.35
N SER A 278 -19.95 21.65 -20.60
CA SER A 278 -19.45 22.41 -21.74
C SER A 278 -20.30 23.64 -22.04
N SER A 279 -19.81 24.51 -22.93
CA SER A 279 -20.59 25.63 -23.46
C SER A 279 -21.84 25.22 -24.27
N ALA A 280 -21.98 23.91 -24.55
CA ALA A 280 -23.17 23.32 -25.16
C ALA A 280 -24.25 22.95 -24.13
N TYR A 281 -24.00 23.11 -22.82
CA TYR A 281 -25.00 22.89 -21.78
C TYR A 281 -26.27 23.71 -22.03
N GLY A 282 -27.42 23.04 -22.03
CA GLY A 282 -28.73 23.65 -22.33
C GLY A 282 -28.98 23.94 -23.82
N THR A 283 -28.11 23.48 -24.72
CA THR A 283 -28.25 23.59 -26.18
C THR A 283 -28.55 22.22 -26.81
N SER A 284 -28.88 22.17 -28.12
CA SER A 284 -29.15 20.92 -28.85
C SER A 284 -27.94 20.01 -29.04
N ALA A 285 -26.75 20.46 -28.67
CA ALA A 285 -25.51 19.66 -28.69
C ALA A 285 -25.11 19.17 -27.29
N ALA A 286 -25.93 19.43 -26.26
CA ALA A 286 -25.61 19.06 -24.88
C ALA A 286 -25.39 17.55 -24.78
N GLY A 287 -24.26 17.16 -24.22
CA GLY A 287 -23.91 15.78 -23.95
C GLY A 287 -23.28 15.02 -25.11
N LEU A 288 -23.28 15.55 -26.34
CA LEU A 288 -22.64 14.90 -27.49
C LEU A 288 -21.12 15.08 -27.43
N ALA A 289 -20.36 13.98 -27.37
CA ALA A 289 -18.93 14.06 -27.15
C ALA A 289 -18.09 13.51 -28.30
N ALA A 290 -18.50 12.39 -28.89
CA ALA A 290 -17.77 11.76 -29.97
C ALA A 290 -18.71 11.10 -30.99
N MET A 291 -18.21 10.93 -32.21
CA MET A 291 -18.87 10.11 -33.22
C MET A 291 -17.85 9.40 -34.08
N GLY A 292 -18.30 8.37 -34.79
CA GLY A 292 -17.47 7.72 -35.79
C GLY A 292 -18.19 6.58 -36.49
N VAL A 293 -17.42 5.86 -37.30
CA VAL A 293 -17.92 4.72 -38.08
C VAL A 293 -16.97 3.55 -37.89
N LEU A 294 -17.52 2.39 -37.53
CA LEU A 294 -16.82 1.11 -37.53
C LEU A 294 -17.08 0.38 -38.85
N THR A 295 -16.03 -0.05 -39.53
CA THR A 295 -16.11 -0.73 -40.82
C THR A 295 -15.79 -2.20 -40.63
N PHE A 296 -16.72 -3.11 -40.95
CA PHE A 296 -16.53 -4.55 -40.86
C PHE A 296 -16.52 -5.19 -42.25
N ASN A 297 -15.77 -6.28 -42.41
CA ASN A 297 -15.82 -7.09 -43.62
C ASN A 297 -17.05 -8.03 -43.65
N ASP A 298 -17.21 -8.75 -44.76
CA ASP A 298 -18.25 -9.78 -44.99
C ASP A 298 -18.25 -10.93 -43.97
N ARG A 299 -17.17 -11.09 -43.21
CA ARG A 299 -17.08 -12.09 -42.13
C ARG A 299 -17.40 -11.51 -40.76
N GLY A 300 -17.75 -10.24 -40.65
CA GLY A 300 -18.03 -9.59 -39.36
C GLY A 300 -16.79 -9.20 -38.57
N VAL A 301 -15.60 -9.18 -39.18
CA VAL A 301 -14.37 -8.76 -38.49
C VAL A 301 -14.18 -7.26 -38.72
N LEU A 302 -13.88 -6.51 -37.65
CA LEU A 302 -13.59 -5.08 -37.73
C LEU A 302 -12.36 -4.84 -38.60
N VAL A 303 -12.50 -4.04 -39.66
CA VAL A 303 -11.46 -3.74 -40.63
C VAL A 303 -10.78 -2.41 -40.35
N ASN A 304 -11.55 -1.42 -39.93
CA ASN A 304 -11.08 -0.08 -39.63
C ASN A 304 -12.11 0.66 -38.76
N GLN A 305 -11.70 1.76 -38.16
CA GLN A 305 -12.61 2.76 -37.60
C GLN A 305 -12.30 4.13 -38.18
N SER A 306 -13.30 5.00 -38.12
CA SER A 306 -13.15 6.45 -38.19
C SER A 306 -13.65 7.04 -36.88
N ALA A 307 -13.01 8.09 -36.41
CA ALA A 307 -13.39 8.79 -35.20
C ALA A 307 -13.29 10.30 -35.40
N TYR A 308 -14.30 11.02 -34.94
CA TYR A 308 -14.39 12.46 -35.01
C TYR A 308 -14.65 13.04 -33.62
N ALA A 309 -13.86 14.06 -33.29
CA ALA A 309 -14.00 14.88 -32.11
C ALA A 309 -14.52 16.27 -32.52
N LEU A 310 -15.18 16.96 -31.59
CA LEU A 310 -15.55 18.35 -31.79
C LEU A 310 -14.29 19.23 -31.83
N ASP A 311 -14.18 20.13 -32.81
CA ASP A 311 -13.08 21.10 -32.85
C ASP A 311 -13.14 22.02 -31.61
N PRO A 312 -12.06 22.10 -30.81
CA PRO A 312 -12.03 22.94 -29.60
C PRO A 312 -12.19 24.43 -29.90
N THR A 313 -11.97 24.87 -31.15
CA THR A 313 -12.17 26.25 -31.60
C THR A 313 -13.60 26.57 -32.03
N ALA A 314 -14.49 25.57 -32.11
CA ALA A 314 -15.91 25.74 -32.42
C ALA A 314 -16.70 26.23 -31.17
N THR A 315 -16.36 27.41 -30.66
CA THR A 315 -16.80 27.95 -29.36
C THR A 315 -18.24 28.53 -29.32
N SER A 316 -19.11 28.20 -30.27
CA SER A 316 -20.50 28.68 -30.27
C SER A 316 -21.45 27.53 -29.96
N GLY A 317 -22.32 27.70 -28.94
CA GLY A 317 -23.29 26.74 -28.38
C GLY A 317 -24.36 26.17 -29.33
N ALA A 318 -23.91 25.65 -30.46
CA ALA A 318 -24.60 24.88 -31.49
C ALA A 318 -23.61 24.04 -32.34
N GLY A 319 -22.29 24.15 -32.10
CA GLY A 319 -21.24 23.50 -32.88
C GLY A 319 -21.38 21.97 -32.97
N GLY A 320 -21.83 21.29 -31.91
CA GLY A 320 -22.00 19.84 -31.94
C GLY A 320 -23.10 19.33 -32.89
N THR A 321 -24.07 20.18 -33.25
CA THR A 321 -25.12 19.82 -34.23
C THR A 321 -24.71 20.01 -35.68
N SER A 322 -23.60 20.71 -35.93
CA SER A 322 -23.13 21.01 -37.28
C SER A 322 -21.96 20.08 -37.66
N LEU A 323 -22.16 19.23 -38.67
CA LEU A 323 -21.14 18.29 -39.17
C LEU A 323 -19.82 18.96 -39.61
N SER A 324 -19.81 20.27 -39.85
CA SER A 324 -18.59 21.03 -40.20
C SER A 324 -17.66 21.28 -39.02
N SER A 325 -18.15 21.15 -37.78
CA SER A 325 -17.36 21.35 -36.55
C SER A 325 -16.68 20.09 -36.06
N TRP A 326 -16.90 18.96 -36.72
CA TRP A 326 -16.36 17.66 -36.37
C TRP A 326 -15.11 17.38 -37.21
N VAL A 327 -13.96 17.27 -36.53
CA VAL A 327 -12.64 17.01 -37.10
C VAL A 327 -12.17 15.62 -36.68
N PRO A 328 -11.31 14.94 -37.46
CA PRO A 328 -10.75 13.65 -37.07
C PRO A 328 -10.10 13.71 -35.68
N ALA A 329 -10.41 12.74 -34.83
CA ALA A 329 -9.95 12.70 -33.44
C ALA A 329 -8.41 12.65 -33.35
N THR A 330 -7.83 13.10 -32.24
CA THR A 330 -6.39 12.89 -32.00
C THR A 330 -6.15 11.48 -31.46
N PHE A 331 -4.88 11.06 -31.46
CA PHE A 331 -4.47 9.78 -30.89
C PHE A 331 -3.73 9.97 -29.56
N SER A 332 -3.96 9.04 -28.64
CA SER A 332 -3.15 8.85 -27.42
C SER A 332 -1.75 8.31 -27.77
N GLU A 333 -0.85 8.30 -26.78
CA GLU A 333 0.48 7.67 -26.92
C GLU A 333 0.38 6.18 -27.30
N ASP A 334 -0.69 5.50 -26.88
CA ASP A 334 -0.99 4.11 -27.21
C ASP A 334 -1.70 3.93 -28.57
N GLY A 335 -1.90 5.01 -29.34
CA GLY A 335 -2.49 4.92 -30.68
C GLY A 335 -4.01 4.75 -30.70
N LEU A 336 -4.69 5.02 -29.59
CA LEU A 336 -6.15 5.00 -29.46
C LEU A 336 -6.77 6.37 -29.73
N ALA A 337 -7.97 6.41 -30.31
CA ALA A 337 -8.69 7.66 -30.58
C ALA A 337 -9.10 8.34 -29.25
N GLN A 338 -8.81 9.64 -29.14
CA GLN A 338 -9.05 10.45 -27.96
C GLN A 338 -10.12 11.50 -28.20
N PHE A 339 -10.96 11.71 -27.18
CA PHE A 339 -12.01 12.72 -27.20
C PHE A 339 -11.98 13.55 -25.92
N ASP A 340 -12.31 14.83 -26.06
CA ASP A 340 -12.35 15.78 -24.95
C ASP A 340 -13.77 15.89 -24.37
N TYR A 341 -13.88 15.73 -23.06
CA TYR A 341 -15.11 15.76 -22.29
C TYR A 341 -15.05 16.88 -21.27
N THR A 342 -16.13 17.65 -21.11
CA THR A 342 -16.21 18.67 -20.06
C THR A 342 -17.38 18.35 -19.14
N PHE A 343 -17.09 18.05 -17.87
CA PHE A 343 -18.09 17.64 -16.89
C PHE A 343 -18.67 18.83 -16.12
N ALA A 344 -19.98 18.81 -15.83
CA ALA A 344 -20.71 19.88 -15.13
C ALA A 344 -20.26 20.11 -13.68
N SER A 345 -19.67 19.08 -13.06
CA SER A 345 -19.21 19.05 -11.67
C SER A 345 -17.96 19.91 -11.37
N GLY A 346 -17.41 20.63 -12.36
CA GLY A 346 -16.28 21.53 -12.16
C GLY A 346 -14.89 20.89 -12.32
N GLY A 347 -14.80 19.69 -12.91
CA GLY A 347 -13.55 18.92 -13.12
C GLY A 347 -12.71 19.28 -14.36
N GLY A 348 -13.03 20.38 -15.04
CA GLY A 348 -12.36 20.82 -16.26
C GLY A 348 -12.63 19.92 -17.49
N THR A 349 -11.94 20.21 -18.59
CA THR A 349 -11.98 19.38 -19.81
C THR A 349 -10.96 18.25 -19.68
N ARG A 350 -11.37 17.01 -19.99
CA ARG A 350 -10.57 15.78 -19.86
C ARG A 350 -10.58 15.02 -21.16
N THR A 351 -9.42 14.51 -21.53
CA THR A 351 -9.24 13.69 -22.73
C THR A 351 -9.33 12.22 -22.33
N ILE A 352 -10.30 11.49 -22.89
CA ILE A 352 -10.48 10.05 -22.66
C ILE A 352 -10.22 9.33 -23.99
N SER A 353 -9.39 8.29 -23.97
CA SER A 353 -9.21 7.40 -25.12
C SER A 353 -10.23 6.28 -25.12
N TYR A 354 -10.72 5.92 -26.31
CA TYR A 354 -11.63 4.79 -26.50
C TYR A 354 -10.99 3.72 -27.37
N ASP A 355 -11.09 2.49 -26.90
CA ASP A 355 -10.64 1.29 -27.59
C ASP A 355 -11.82 0.38 -27.93
N PHE A 356 -12.00 0.10 -29.22
CA PHE A 356 -12.93 -0.91 -29.74
C PHE A 356 -12.22 -2.21 -30.15
N GLY A 357 -10.96 -2.36 -29.73
CA GLY A 357 -10.00 -3.43 -29.98
C GLY A 357 -9.11 -3.22 -31.21
N ILE A 358 -8.90 -1.96 -31.60
CA ILE A 358 -7.97 -1.57 -32.67
C ILE A 358 -7.21 -0.30 -32.29
N SER A 359 -5.90 -0.30 -32.54
CA SER A 359 -5.00 0.82 -32.26
C SER A 359 -4.13 1.14 -33.48
N SER A 360 -3.55 2.34 -33.54
CA SER A 360 -2.65 2.78 -34.62
C SER A 360 -1.22 2.86 -34.09
N ASN A 361 -0.30 2.09 -34.67
CA ASN A 361 1.11 2.12 -34.26
C ASN A 361 1.79 3.47 -34.52
N ASN A 362 1.30 4.22 -35.51
CA ASN A 362 1.87 5.51 -35.92
C ASN A 362 1.03 6.71 -35.44
N GLY A 363 -0.06 6.48 -34.68
CA GLY A 363 -0.93 7.53 -34.14
C GLY A 363 -1.45 8.51 -35.20
N SER A 364 -1.81 8.01 -36.38
CA SER A 364 -2.16 8.85 -37.54
C SER A 364 -3.35 8.31 -38.31
N TRP A 365 -4.16 9.22 -38.87
CA TRP A 365 -5.21 8.89 -39.82
C TRP A 365 -4.64 8.90 -41.24
N ARG A 366 -4.92 7.84 -42.00
CA ARG A 366 -4.75 7.81 -43.45
C ARG A 366 -5.89 8.59 -44.09
N ALA A 367 -5.70 9.90 -44.22
CA ALA A 367 -6.71 10.79 -44.77
C ALA A 367 -6.87 10.61 -46.29
N SER A 368 -8.08 10.25 -46.72
CA SER A 368 -8.52 10.33 -48.11
C SER A 368 -9.51 11.49 -48.27
N GLY A 369 -9.04 12.73 -48.08
CA GLY A 369 -9.74 13.94 -48.56
C GLY A 369 -10.85 14.56 -47.69
N GLY A 370 -11.30 13.95 -46.60
CA GLY A 370 -12.32 14.52 -45.71
C GLY A 370 -11.73 15.14 -44.43
N GLY A 371 -11.45 16.44 -44.42
CA GLY A 371 -10.93 17.12 -43.22
C GLY A 371 -11.98 17.36 -42.12
N THR A 372 -13.27 17.24 -42.46
CA THR A 372 -14.40 17.42 -41.54
C THR A 372 -15.52 16.42 -41.86
N ALA A 373 -16.36 16.06 -40.88
CA ALA A 373 -17.44 15.10 -41.08
C ALA A 373 -18.43 15.53 -42.20
N ALA A 374 -18.69 16.83 -42.36
CA ALA A 374 -19.53 17.38 -43.43
C ALA A 374 -19.03 17.09 -44.85
N SER A 375 -17.73 16.86 -45.02
CA SER A 375 -17.13 16.62 -46.34
C SER A 375 -17.22 15.17 -46.81
N VAL A 376 -17.58 14.23 -45.93
CA VAL A 376 -17.70 12.80 -46.24
C VAL A 376 -18.93 12.51 -47.11
N GLY A 377 -20.07 13.12 -46.77
CA GLY A 377 -21.35 12.86 -47.43
C GLY A 377 -21.67 11.37 -47.47
N ASN A 378 -21.82 10.82 -48.68
CA ASN A 378 -22.15 9.41 -48.93
C ASN A 378 -20.96 8.58 -49.48
N ASN A 379 -19.74 9.12 -49.50
CA ASN A 379 -18.57 8.43 -50.09
C ASN A 379 -17.72 7.76 -49.00
N VAL A 380 -17.60 6.43 -49.06
CA VAL A 380 -16.82 5.63 -48.09
C VAL A 380 -15.33 6.02 -48.12
N ASP A 381 -14.78 6.30 -49.31
CA ASP A 381 -13.36 6.64 -49.44
C ASP A 381 -13.00 7.95 -48.72
N LEU A 382 -13.98 8.80 -48.37
CA LEU A 382 -13.71 10.06 -47.67
C LEU A 382 -13.64 9.89 -46.15
N LEU A 383 -13.94 8.69 -45.63
CA LEU A 383 -13.77 8.39 -44.21
C LEU A 383 -12.27 8.30 -43.86
N PRO A 384 -11.83 8.90 -42.74
CA PRO A 384 -10.48 8.71 -42.25
C PRO A 384 -10.35 7.28 -41.76
N GLU A 385 -9.36 6.59 -42.29
CA GLU A 385 -8.98 5.24 -41.90
C GLU A 385 -7.77 5.32 -40.96
N MET A 386 -7.69 4.47 -39.94
CA MET A 386 -6.48 4.38 -39.11
C MET A 386 -5.31 3.91 -39.96
N ASP A 387 -4.20 4.64 -39.92
CA ASP A 387 -2.96 4.23 -40.57
C ASP A 387 -2.22 3.21 -39.69
N ASP A 388 -1.57 2.24 -40.32
CA ASP A 388 -0.79 1.18 -39.65
C ASP A 388 -1.50 0.56 -38.42
N MET A 389 -2.74 0.14 -38.65
CA MET A 389 -3.63 -0.38 -37.62
C MET A 389 -3.19 -1.76 -37.14
N ASP A 390 -3.09 -1.91 -35.82
CA ASP A 390 -2.97 -3.19 -35.14
C ASP A 390 -4.33 -3.60 -34.54
N ARG A 391 -4.56 -4.92 -34.46
CA ARG A 391 -5.82 -5.45 -33.92
C ARG A 391 -5.54 -6.33 -32.73
N ASP A 392 -6.24 -6.05 -31.64
CA ASP A 392 -6.17 -6.92 -30.49
C ASP A 392 -7.03 -8.19 -30.68
N ALA A 393 -6.74 -9.22 -29.88
CA ALA A 393 -7.56 -10.41 -29.78
C ALA A 393 -8.98 -10.11 -29.29
N ARG A 394 -9.16 -9.03 -28.52
CA ARG A 394 -10.45 -8.57 -27.99
C ARG A 394 -11.02 -7.42 -28.84
N VAL A 395 -11.31 -7.71 -30.10
CA VAL A 395 -11.88 -6.73 -31.02
C VAL A 395 -13.40 -6.80 -31.09
N THR A 396 -14.04 -5.65 -31.27
CA THR A 396 -15.47 -5.59 -31.59
C THR A 396 -15.76 -6.33 -32.89
N THR A 397 -16.84 -7.11 -32.92
CA THR A 397 -17.22 -7.94 -34.07
C THR A 397 -18.65 -7.68 -34.51
N SER A 398 -18.96 -8.04 -35.76
CA SER A 398 -20.29 -7.93 -36.36
C SER A 398 -20.69 -9.27 -36.99
N TYR A 399 -20.87 -10.30 -36.18
CA TYR A 399 -21.42 -11.60 -36.63
C TYR A 399 -22.96 -11.59 -36.74
N ASP A 400 -23.50 -12.60 -37.43
CA ASP A 400 -24.95 -12.87 -37.52
C ASP A 400 -25.50 -13.42 -36.19
N LYS A 401 -25.49 -12.56 -35.17
CA LYS A 401 -25.99 -12.81 -33.81
C LYS A 401 -26.55 -11.50 -33.25
N PRO A 402 -27.51 -11.56 -32.31
CA PRO A 402 -28.03 -10.38 -31.64
C PRO A 402 -26.91 -9.53 -31.02
N SER A 403 -27.10 -8.21 -31.04
CA SER A 403 -26.12 -7.27 -30.49
C SER A 403 -25.99 -7.43 -28.96
N SER A 404 -24.76 -7.44 -28.45
CA SER A 404 -24.46 -7.56 -27.03
C SER A 404 -23.09 -6.99 -26.69
N THR A 405 -22.94 -6.44 -25.50
CA THR A 405 -21.64 -6.01 -24.95
C THR A 405 -20.96 -7.23 -24.36
N LEU A 406 -19.80 -7.59 -24.87
CA LEU A 406 -19.02 -8.73 -24.39
C LEU A 406 -18.16 -8.36 -23.20
N TYR A 407 -17.56 -7.17 -23.25
CA TYR A 407 -16.63 -6.67 -22.24
C TYR A 407 -16.58 -5.14 -22.27
N HIS A 408 -16.43 -4.52 -21.11
CA HIS A 408 -16.07 -3.12 -20.99
C HIS A 408 -15.25 -2.92 -19.71
N ILE A 409 -14.23 -2.08 -19.76
CA ILE A 409 -13.39 -1.69 -18.62
C ILE A 409 -12.95 -0.24 -18.77
N GLN A 410 -12.66 0.39 -17.63
CA GLN A 410 -12.06 1.72 -17.56
C GLN A 410 -11.09 1.77 -16.37
N ASP A 411 -10.18 2.73 -16.39
CA ASP A 411 -9.04 2.84 -15.45
C ASP A 411 -9.26 3.79 -14.27
N GLY A 412 -10.25 4.66 -14.33
CA GLY A 412 -10.59 5.61 -13.27
C GLY A 412 -11.28 4.97 -12.07
N TYR A 413 -11.31 5.68 -10.94
CA TYR A 413 -12.04 5.25 -9.75
C TYR A 413 -12.40 6.44 -8.85
N THR A 414 -13.55 6.33 -8.19
CA THR A 414 -13.93 7.26 -7.12
C THR A 414 -12.99 7.12 -5.92
N TRP A 415 -12.96 8.15 -5.08
CA TRP A 415 -12.39 8.07 -3.75
C TRP A 415 -13.06 6.94 -2.95
N GLY A 416 -12.30 6.29 -2.07
CA GLY A 416 -12.79 5.26 -1.15
C GLY A 416 -12.29 5.52 0.26
N TYR A 417 -13.00 5.02 1.28
CA TYR A 417 -12.52 5.06 2.66
C TYR A 417 -11.65 3.85 2.96
N LEU A 418 -10.67 4.01 3.84
CA LEU A 418 -9.83 2.91 4.31
C LEU A 418 -10.67 1.91 5.10
N ASN A 419 -10.74 0.66 4.61
CA ASN A 419 -11.43 -0.43 5.28
C ASN A 419 -10.50 -1.17 6.25
N THR A 420 -9.31 -1.54 5.76
CA THR A 420 -8.32 -2.29 6.55
C THR A 420 -6.91 -1.98 6.08
N VAL A 421 -5.95 -2.18 6.96
CA VAL A 421 -4.52 -2.06 6.67
C VAL A 421 -3.92 -3.46 6.69
N SER A 422 -3.08 -3.79 5.71
CA SER A 422 -2.23 -4.98 5.73
C SER A 422 -0.76 -4.58 5.85
N VAL A 423 0.05 -5.47 6.39
CA VAL A 423 1.51 -5.35 6.36
C VAL A 423 2.09 -6.65 5.82
N ASP A 424 2.94 -6.56 4.80
CA ASP A 424 3.59 -7.72 4.20
C ASP A 424 4.84 -8.18 4.97
N GLU A 425 5.53 -9.19 4.44
CA GLU A 425 6.74 -9.74 5.06
C GLU A 425 7.96 -8.78 5.01
N GLU A 426 7.99 -7.90 4.01
CA GLU A 426 9.02 -6.87 3.79
C GLU A 426 8.76 -5.60 4.62
N GLY A 427 7.61 -5.54 5.30
CA GLY A 427 7.16 -4.43 6.12
C GLY A 427 6.41 -3.35 5.38
N VAL A 428 6.04 -3.57 4.11
CA VAL A 428 5.16 -2.69 3.33
C VAL A 428 3.75 -2.75 3.91
N MET A 429 3.29 -1.58 4.32
CA MET A 429 1.96 -1.31 4.82
C MET A 429 1.09 -0.80 3.68
N SER A 430 0.04 -1.55 3.38
CA SER A 430 -0.92 -1.23 2.32
C SER A 430 -2.32 -1.04 2.90
N GLY A 431 -3.02 -0.01 2.43
CA GLY A 431 -4.41 0.26 2.76
C GLY A 431 -5.34 -0.35 1.71
N HIS A 432 -6.35 -1.08 2.15
CA HIS A 432 -7.43 -1.56 1.29
C HIS A 432 -8.63 -0.63 1.43
N PHE A 433 -9.08 -0.07 0.32
CA PHE A 433 -10.11 0.96 0.30
C PHE A 433 -11.47 0.41 -0.16
N SER A 434 -12.54 1.14 0.15
CA SER A 434 -13.91 0.78 -0.21
C SER A 434 -14.19 0.85 -1.72
N ASN A 435 -13.35 1.54 -2.48
CA ASN A 435 -13.39 1.59 -3.96
C ASN A 435 -12.72 0.37 -4.62
N GLY A 436 -12.27 -0.62 -3.84
CA GLY A 436 -11.61 -1.82 -4.33
C GLY A 436 -10.13 -1.65 -4.65
N GLN A 437 -9.57 -0.44 -4.50
CA GLN A 437 -8.16 -0.18 -4.69
C GLN A 437 -7.35 -0.53 -3.44
N THR A 438 -6.11 -0.94 -3.69
CA THR A 438 -5.11 -1.17 -2.64
C THR A 438 -3.94 -0.25 -2.89
N GLU A 439 -3.59 0.58 -1.92
CA GLU A 439 -2.46 1.50 -2.03
C GLU A 439 -1.39 1.17 -1.00
N GLU A 440 -0.13 1.20 -1.42
CA GLU A 440 1.02 1.14 -0.53
C GLU A 440 1.25 2.53 0.10
N MET A 441 1.55 2.57 1.39
CA MET A 441 1.65 3.86 2.12
C MET A 441 2.99 4.04 2.81
N PHE A 442 3.42 3.02 3.55
CA PHE A 442 4.64 3.09 4.36
C PHE A 442 5.35 1.75 4.38
N LYS A 443 6.66 1.75 4.56
CA LYS A 443 7.43 0.54 4.84
C LYS A 443 8.06 0.64 6.23
N VAL A 444 7.77 -0.31 7.12
CA VAL A 444 8.25 -0.29 8.51
C VAL A 444 9.77 -0.38 8.55
N ALA A 445 10.40 0.52 9.29
CA ALA A 445 11.85 0.55 9.43
C ALA A 445 12.34 -0.46 10.48
N VAL A 446 13.31 -1.30 10.11
CA VAL A 446 13.93 -2.29 10.99
C VAL A 446 15.37 -1.90 11.30
N TYR A 447 15.69 -1.86 12.60
CA TYR A 447 17.00 -1.47 13.09
C TYR A 447 17.80 -2.66 13.59
N LYS A 448 19.10 -2.68 13.25
CA LYS A 448 20.06 -3.67 13.75
C LYS A 448 21.19 -2.96 14.49
N PHE A 449 21.77 -3.65 15.46
CA PHE A 449 22.93 -3.18 16.21
C PHE A 449 24.08 -4.15 16.06
N ASN A 450 25.31 -3.64 16.06
CA ASN A 450 26.50 -4.47 16.05
C ASN A 450 26.59 -5.31 17.33
N SER A 451 26.28 -4.70 18.48
CA SER A 451 26.23 -5.39 19.78
C SER A 451 24.90 -5.12 20.50
N PRO A 452 23.89 -6.01 20.34
CA PRO A 452 22.62 -5.88 21.06
C PRO A 452 22.80 -5.87 22.58
N TRP A 453 23.85 -6.51 23.11
CA TRP A 453 24.16 -6.55 24.53
C TRP A 453 24.47 -5.19 25.15
N GLY A 454 24.89 -4.21 24.34
CA GLY A 454 25.18 -2.85 24.78
C GLY A 454 23.93 -1.97 24.89
N LEU A 455 22.75 -2.46 24.49
CA LEU A 455 21.52 -1.69 24.58
C LEU A 455 21.10 -1.49 26.04
N LYS A 456 20.73 -0.25 26.38
CA LYS A 456 20.20 0.08 27.70
C LYS A 456 18.68 -0.06 27.69
N ARG A 457 18.10 -0.67 28.72
CA ARG A 457 16.63 -0.71 28.89
C ARG A 457 16.11 0.65 29.35
N ASP A 458 15.04 1.12 28.72
CA ASP A 458 14.37 2.38 29.05
C ASP A 458 12.96 2.18 29.65
N GLY A 459 12.61 0.93 29.97
CA GLY A 459 11.30 0.58 30.55
C GLY A 459 10.25 0.27 29.48
N GLY A 460 9.20 -0.46 29.90
CA GLY A 460 8.12 -0.96 29.02
C GLY A 460 8.64 -1.58 27.72
N THR A 461 9.56 -2.56 27.87
CA THR A 461 10.21 -3.31 26.78
C THR A 461 10.99 -2.51 25.73
N ASN A 462 11.24 -1.22 25.98
CA ASN A 462 12.04 -0.37 25.11
C ASN A 462 13.52 -0.37 25.47
N PHE A 463 14.34 -0.12 24.45
CA PHE A 463 15.79 -0.05 24.50
C PHE A 463 16.29 1.27 23.91
N MET A 464 17.41 1.75 24.42
CA MET A 464 18.16 2.88 23.88
C MET A 464 19.55 2.44 23.44
N ALA A 465 20.02 3.01 22.34
CA ALA A 465 21.39 2.85 21.89
C ALA A 465 22.37 3.50 22.87
N THR A 466 23.54 2.88 23.03
CA THR A 466 24.66 3.41 23.81
C THR A 466 25.94 3.29 23.00
N ASP A 467 27.01 3.93 23.46
CA ASP A 467 28.34 3.79 22.85
C ASP A 467 28.79 2.31 22.75
N ALA A 468 28.34 1.46 23.69
CA ALA A 468 28.67 0.04 23.71
C ALA A 468 27.83 -0.81 22.74
N SER A 469 26.65 -0.35 22.31
CA SER A 469 25.86 -1.04 21.28
C SER A 469 26.34 -0.75 19.86
N GLY A 470 27.01 0.39 19.71
CA GLY A 470 27.23 1.05 18.42
C GLY A 470 25.99 1.79 17.94
N GLU A 471 26.13 2.45 16.80
CA GLU A 471 25.03 3.17 16.14
C GLU A 471 23.96 2.21 15.60
N ALA A 472 22.74 2.72 15.49
CA ALA A 472 21.61 1.95 14.95
C ALA A 472 21.72 1.87 13.42
N MET A 473 21.83 0.65 12.90
CA MET A 473 21.85 0.40 11.46
C MET A 473 20.41 0.25 10.96
N LEU A 474 19.94 1.31 10.31
CA LEU A 474 18.63 1.36 9.67
C LEU A 474 18.59 0.50 8.39
N GLY A 475 17.43 -0.09 8.11
CA GLY A 475 17.02 -0.46 6.75
C GLY A 475 15.74 -1.29 6.73
N GLU A 476 15.54 -2.02 5.64
CA GLU A 476 14.30 -2.75 5.34
C GLU A 476 14.26 -4.13 6.00
N ALA A 477 13.05 -4.66 6.24
CA ALA A 477 12.88 -6.02 6.72
C ALA A 477 13.38 -7.03 5.66
N GLY A 478 13.90 -8.17 6.11
CA GLY A 478 14.46 -9.21 5.22
C GLY A 478 15.81 -8.86 4.56
N ASP A 479 16.17 -7.58 4.45
CA ASP A 479 17.43 -7.16 3.82
C ASP A 479 18.64 -7.20 4.77
N ARG A 480 19.84 -7.48 4.23
CA ARG A 480 21.14 -7.45 4.95
C ARG A 480 21.16 -8.21 6.29
N GLY A 481 20.43 -9.33 6.36
CA GLY A 481 20.34 -10.16 7.56
C GLY A 481 19.56 -9.51 8.71
N ARG A 482 18.61 -8.62 8.37
CA ARG A 482 17.49 -8.25 9.23
C ARG A 482 16.41 -9.32 9.14
N GLY A 483 15.62 -9.43 10.21
CA GLY A 483 14.46 -10.29 10.28
C GLY A 483 13.34 -9.81 9.36
N THR A 484 12.40 -10.70 9.07
CA THR A 484 11.17 -10.38 8.34
C THR A 484 10.04 -10.04 9.31
N ILE A 485 9.00 -9.37 8.82
CA ILE A 485 7.84 -8.99 9.62
C ILE A 485 6.73 -10.02 9.41
N ASN A 486 6.14 -10.49 10.51
CA ASN A 486 4.93 -11.30 10.47
C ASN A 486 3.76 -10.46 10.97
N GLN A 487 2.76 -10.30 10.12
CA GLN A 487 1.50 -9.67 10.48
C GLN A 487 0.67 -10.55 11.42
N ASN A 488 -0.29 -9.95 12.13
CA ASN A 488 -1.25 -10.63 12.98
C ASN A 488 -0.55 -11.51 14.02
N SER A 489 0.63 -11.10 14.47
CA SER A 489 1.48 -11.89 15.33
C SER A 489 2.19 -11.00 16.32
N LEU A 490 2.34 -11.48 17.55
CA LEU A 490 3.10 -10.80 18.60
C LEU A 490 4.20 -11.74 19.09
N GLU A 491 5.40 -11.19 19.28
CA GLU A 491 6.50 -11.94 19.88
C GLU A 491 6.31 -12.02 21.40
N GLU A 492 6.25 -13.22 21.96
CA GLU A 492 6.17 -13.44 23.41
C GLU A 492 7.55 -13.34 24.08
N SER A 493 7.55 -13.36 25.41
CA SER A 493 8.77 -13.39 26.20
C SER A 493 9.61 -14.64 25.90
N ASN A 494 10.93 -14.48 25.78
CA ASN A 494 11.83 -15.63 25.61
C ASN A 494 12.22 -16.31 26.95
N VAL A 495 11.40 -16.11 27.99
CA VAL A 495 11.59 -16.64 29.34
C VAL A 495 10.99 -18.04 29.43
N ASP A 496 11.79 -19.03 29.81
CA ASP A 496 11.33 -20.38 30.13
C ASP A 496 11.14 -20.51 31.65
N MET A 497 9.88 -20.52 32.10
CA MET A 497 9.54 -20.60 33.52
C MET A 497 10.20 -21.77 34.23
N ALA A 498 10.22 -22.96 33.63
CA ALA A 498 10.78 -24.15 34.27
C ALA A 498 12.28 -23.97 34.52
N LYS A 499 13.00 -23.41 33.55
CA LYS A 499 14.42 -23.11 33.66
C LYS A 499 14.70 -21.99 34.67
N GLU A 500 13.92 -20.92 34.67
CA GLU A 500 14.09 -19.82 35.63
C GLU A 500 13.79 -20.28 37.06
N PHE A 501 12.73 -21.07 37.30
CA PHE A 501 12.43 -21.64 38.63
C PHE A 501 13.53 -22.57 39.14
N ALA A 502 14.06 -23.45 38.28
CA ALA A 502 15.19 -24.31 38.65
C ALA A 502 16.42 -23.47 39.03
N THR A 503 16.73 -22.43 38.26
CA THR A 503 17.85 -21.52 38.52
C THR A 503 17.61 -20.70 39.80
N MET A 504 16.36 -20.31 40.07
CA MET A 504 15.97 -19.64 41.31
C MET A 504 16.19 -20.51 42.53
N ILE A 505 15.81 -21.80 42.47
CA ILE A 505 16.05 -22.77 43.56
C ILE A 505 17.55 -22.94 43.82
N VAL A 506 18.37 -23.04 42.76
CA VAL A 506 19.83 -23.15 42.89
C VAL A 506 20.42 -21.88 43.52
N THR A 507 19.99 -20.71 43.06
CA THR A 507 20.46 -19.41 43.57
C THR A 507 20.05 -19.21 45.03
N GLN A 508 18.82 -19.59 45.39
CA GLN A 508 18.31 -19.55 46.76
C GLN A 508 19.11 -20.49 47.69
N ARG A 509 19.42 -21.71 47.25
CA ARG A 509 20.29 -22.63 48.00
C ARG A 509 21.70 -22.07 48.16
N GLY A 510 22.25 -21.41 47.14
CA GLY A 510 23.53 -20.69 47.21
C GLY A 510 23.50 -19.57 48.26
N TYR A 511 22.45 -18.75 48.27
CA TYR A 511 22.22 -17.70 49.27
C TYR A 511 22.15 -18.28 50.71
N GLN A 512 21.39 -19.36 50.91
CA GLN A 512 21.27 -20.04 52.21
C GLN A 512 22.61 -20.64 52.67
N ALA A 513 23.36 -21.25 51.75
CA ALA A 513 24.69 -21.80 52.03
C ALA A 513 25.67 -20.70 52.49
N ASN A 514 25.72 -19.57 51.77
CA ASN A 514 26.59 -18.44 52.14
C ASN A 514 26.19 -17.81 53.48
N THR A 515 24.88 -17.71 53.76
CA THR A 515 24.39 -17.25 55.07
C THR A 515 24.83 -18.20 56.19
N LYS A 516 24.79 -19.51 55.94
CA LYS A 516 25.26 -20.51 56.91
C LYS A 516 26.76 -20.37 57.20
N VAL A 517 27.60 -20.10 56.19
CA VAL A 517 29.04 -19.83 56.37
C VAL A 517 29.30 -18.62 57.29
N ILE A 518 28.46 -17.59 57.21
CA ILE A 518 28.55 -16.43 58.11
C ILE A 518 28.21 -16.85 59.54
N THR A 519 27.10 -17.57 59.74
CA THR A 519 26.69 -18.02 61.09
C THR A 519 27.68 -18.99 61.74
N THR A 520 28.32 -19.88 60.96
CA THR A 520 29.35 -20.79 61.49
C THR A 520 30.62 -20.01 61.85
N SER A 521 31.02 -19.03 61.02
CA SER A 521 32.15 -18.14 61.33
C SER A 521 31.89 -17.34 62.62
N ASP A 522 30.67 -16.85 62.82
CA ASP A 522 30.25 -16.13 64.02
C ASP A 522 30.24 -17.03 65.27
N SER A 523 29.73 -18.26 65.15
CA SER A 523 29.78 -19.26 66.25
C SER A 523 31.22 -19.58 66.69
N VAL A 524 32.14 -19.73 65.74
CA VAL A 524 33.57 -19.94 66.04
C VAL A 524 34.17 -18.70 66.71
N LEU A 525 33.83 -17.49 66.27
CA LEU A 525 34.26 -16.25 66.92
C LEU A 525 33.77 -16.15 68.36
N ASN A 526 32.49 -16.44 68.59
CA ASN A 526 31.90 -16.43 69.94
C ASN A 526 32.57 -17.46 70.86
N THR A 527 32.89 -18.65 70.34
CA THR A 527 33.67 -19.66 71.08
C THR A 527 35.11 -19.17 71.36
N LEU A 528 35.74 -18.47 70.42
CA LEU A 528 37.07 -17.90 70.62
C LEU A 528 37.08 -16.78 71.67
N ILE A 529 36.01 -15.97 71.70
CA ILE A 529 35.83 -14.92 72.71
C ILE A 529 35.61 -15.54 74.10
N SER A 530 34.86 -16.63 74.21
CA SER A 530 34.62 -17.31 75.48
C SER A 530 35.84 -18.04 76.04
N VAL A 531 36.76 -18.52 75.18
CA VAL A 531 38.05 -19.12 75.60
C VAL A 531 39.05 -18.09 76.12
N LYS A 532 38.91 -16.81 75.75
CA LYS A 532 39.81 -15.72 76.21
C LYS A 532 39.41 -15.15 77.59
N ARG A 533 38.17 -15.39 78.03
CA ARG A 533 37.73 -15.10 79.40
C ARG A 533 38.14 -16.24 80.32
#